data_AF-A0A172WRN0-F1
#
_entry.id   AF-A0A172WRN0-F1
#
_cell.length_a   1.000
_cell.length_b   1.000
_cell.length_c   1.000
_cell.angle_alpha   90.00
_cell.angle_beta   90.00
_cell.angle_gamma   90.00
#
_symmetry.space_group_name_H-M   'P 1'
#
loop_
_entity.id
_entity.type
_entity.pdbx_description
1 polymer ?
#
loop_
_entity_poly.entity_id
_entity_poly.type
_entity_poly.pdbx_seq_one_letter_code
_entity_poly.pdbx_strand_id
1 'polypeptide(L)'
;MSTENQLAVVPPKETALQVFQAANGLDPYLQQIRAEIDGFTPDVTTKKGRDAIASIAHKVARSKTALDNVGKELVADLKEIPKKIDAERKRMRDLLDAWKDEVRAPLNEWEQAEADRVARHQAGIDSMRANATLGEGESAAMIAELIAHTEAVEVGPDWEEFEPEAHRVKAAMLDQLRESLTIQEKRETERAELERLRAEAAQREQKEREERIAREAVEQAQREAEQRAQAERDASAKREADAKAAAEQRELQLKLEAEQSARRELEAQQRAEQAERDAEAKAQAAAAAERQRQADEQARIEREAKAREADKAHKAKVMGEAKEALMSMNITEELAKAIVLKIARREIPNVTITF
;
A
#
# COMPACT_ATOMS: atom_id res chain seq x y z
N MET A 1 30.13 99.69 -103.32
CA MET A 1 29.94 98.64 -102.30
C MET A 1 30.95 98.87 -101.21
N SER A 2 30.59 99.73 -100.27
CA SER A 2 31.50 100.43 -99.36
C SER A 2 32.07 99.51 -98.29
N THR A 3 33.39 99.41 -98.25
CA THR A 3 34.22 99.05 -97.09
C THR A 3 34.16 100.16 -96.02
N GLU A 4 32.97 100.69 -95.72
CA GLU A 4 32.77 101.85 -94.81
C GLU A 4 32.91 101.49 -93.32
N ASN A 5 33.46 100.32 -92.97
CA ASN A 5 33.16 99.67 -91.70
C ASN A 5 34.35 98.98 -91.00
N GLN A 6 35.60 99.38 -91.26
CA GLN A 6 36.77 98.73 -90.63
C GLN A 6 37.17 99.38 -89.30
N LEU A 7 36.95 98.59 -88.24
CA LEU A 7 37.79 98.41 -87.06
C LEU A 7 37.29 97.13 -86.37
N ALA A 8 38.07 96.05 -86.53
CA ALA A 8 38.03 94.80 -85.77
C ALA A 8 39.21 93.93 -86.25
N VAL A 9 40.44 94.37 -85.99
CA VAL A 9 41.61 93.49 -86.14
C VAL A 9 41.73 92.72 -84.84
N VAL A 10 41.31 91.45 -84.88
CA VAL A 10 41.43 90.51 -83.77
C VAL A 10 42.53 89.51 -84.10
N PRO A 11 43.18 88.90 -83.09
CA PRO A 11 44.14 87.84 -83.35
C PRO A 11 43.48 86.67 -84.11
N PRO A 12 44.15 86.11 -85.15
CA PRO A 12 43.69 84.90 -85.81
C PRO A 12 43.48 83.76 -84.82
N LYS A 13 42.53 82.87 -85.11
CA LYS A 13 42.17 81.77 -84.21
C LYS A 13 43.38 80.88 -83.87
N GLU A 14 44.28 80.70 -84.83
CA GLU A 14 45.49 79.88 -84.71
C GLU A 14 46.52 80.46 -83.73
N THR A 15 46.56 81.78 -83.57
CA THR A 15 47.54 82.48 -82.71
C THR A 15 46.90 83.13 -81.48
N ALA A 16 45.57 83.17 -81.40
CA ALA A 16 44.82 83.78 -80.31
C ALA A 16 45.25 83.28 -78.94
N LEU A 17 45.46 81.97 -78.76
CA LEU A 17 45.92 81.43 -77.48
C LEU A 17 47.24 82.05 -77.02
N GLN A 18 48.23 82.13 -77.91
CA GLN A 18 49.53 82.70 -77.60
C GLN A 18 49.44 84.20 -77.30
N VAL A 19 48.63 84.91 -78.08
CA VAL A 19 48.38 86.35 -77.91
C VAL A 19 47.73 86.65 -76.54
N PHE A 20 46.73 85.88 -76.13
CA PHE A 20 46.04 86.08 -74.85
C PHE A 20 46.83 85.58 -73.63
N GLN A 21 47.80 84.68 -73.82
CA GLN A 21 48.71 84.23 -72.75
C GLN A 21 49.89 85.16 -72.51
N ALA A 22 50.37 85.85 -73.54
CA ALA A 22 51.52 86.73 -73.44
C ALA A 22 51.20 87.98 -72.60
N ALA A 23 52.16 88.41 -71.77
CA ALA A 23 52.08 89.68 -71.07
C ALA A 23 51.93 90.81 -72.10
N ASN A 24 50.82 91.57 -72.01
CA ASN A 24 50.47 92.61 -72.96
C ASN A 24 50.39 92.14 -74.43
N GLY A 25 50.06 90.86 -74.68
CA GLY A 25 50.07 90.30 -76.04
C GLY A 25 49.06 90.94 -77.00
N LEU A 26 48.01 91.60 -76.49
CA LEU A 26 47.06 92.36 -77.29
C LEU A 26 47.57 93.73 -77.75
N ASP A 27 48.71 94.21 -77.25
CA ASP A 27 49.26 95.53 -77.55
C ASP A 27 49.37 95.84 -79.05
N PRO A 28 49.83 94.93 -79.93
CA PRO A 28 49.88 95.21 -81.37
C PRO A 28 48.50 95.51 -81.97
N TYR A 29 47.45 94.86 -81.47
CA TYR A 29 46.07 95.09 -81.90
C TYR A 29 45.53 96.41 -81.33
N LEU A 30 45.80 96.68 -80.04
CA LEU A 30 45.42 97.94 -79.39
C LEU A 30 46.13 99.14 -80.01
N GLN A 31 47.38 98.99 -80.43
CA GLN A 31 48.17 100.02 -81.12
C GLN A 31 47.58 100.36 -82.49
N GLN A 32 47.04 99.39 -83.23
CA GLN A 32 46.32 99.67 -84.48
C GLN A 32 45.06 100.50 -84.24
N ILE A 33 44.27 100.17 -83.21
CA ILE A 33 43.11 100.97 -82.81
C ILE A 33 43.55 102.38 -82.40
N ARG A 34 44.65 102.49 -81.66
CA ARG A 34 45.20 103.77 -81.20
C ARG A 34 45.66 104.65 -82.37
N ALA A 35 46.34 104.08 -83.35
CA ALA A 35 46.79 104.80 -84.55
C ALA A 35 45.60 105.38 -85.35
N GLU A 36 44.48 104.66 -85.46
CA GLU A 36 43.27 105.18 -86.11
C GLU A 36 42.62 106.32 -85.32
N ILE A 37 42.65 106.26 -83.98
CA ILE A 37 42.17 107.34 -83.11
C ILE A 37 43.07 108.58 -83.26
N ASP A 38 44.40 108.41 -83.20
CA ASP A 38 45.35 109.52 -83.25
C ASP A 38 45.38 110.21 -84.63
N GLY A 39 45.07 109.47 -85.71
CA GLY A 39 44.92 110.03 -87.06
C GLY A 39 43.62 110.84 -87.27
N PHE A 40 42.66 110.77 -86.34
CA PHE A 40 41.38 111.47 -86.44
C PHE A 40 41.42 112.82 -85.71
N THR A 41 41.15 113.92 -86.42
CA THR A 41 41.01 115.26 -85.83
C THR A 41 39.54 115.57 -85.55
N PRO A 42 39.11 115.68 -84.29
CA PRO A 42 37.72 115.93 -83.94
C PRO A 42 37.28 117.36 -84.27
N ASP A 43 36.12 117.52 -84.90
CA ASP A 43 35.44 118.81 -85.05
C ASP A 43 34.02 118.73 -84.47
N VAL A 44 33.76 119.46 -83.40
CA VAL A 44 32.44 119.49 -82.74
C VAL A 44 31.52 120.58 -83.29
N THR A 45 32.08 121.54 -84.04
CA THR A 45 31.36 122.73 -84.50
C THR A 45 30.39 122.41 -85.64
N THR A 46 30.66 121.36 -86.41
CA THR A 46 29.80 120.90 -87.51
C THR A 46 29.02 119.63 -87.15
N LYS A 47 27.83 119.44 -87.74
CA LYS A 47 27.06 118.18 -87.61
C LYS A 47 27.87 116.99 -88.12
N LYS A 48 28.52 117.15 -89.29
CA LYS A 48 29.36 116.13 -89.92
C LYS A 48 30.53 115.71 -89.01
N GLY A 49 31.18 116.66 -88.34
CA GLY A 49 32.27 116.35 -87.41
C GLY A 49 31.80 115.60 -86.15
N ARG A 50 30.64 115.97 -85.58
CA ARG A 50 30.01 115.21 -84.47
C ARG A 50 29.63 113.78 -84.87
N ASP A 51 29.07 113.60 -86.07
CA ASP A 51 28.73 112.27 -86.60
C ASP A 51 29.99 111.41 -86.82
N ALA A 52 31.10 112.03 -87.26
CA ALA A 52 32.39 111.33 -87.40
C ALA A 52 32.98 110.91 -86.05
N ILE A 53 32.90 111.75 -85.01
CA ILE A 53 33.30 111.40 -83.63
C ILE A 53 32.50 110.20 -83.13
N ALA A 54 31.18 110.21 -83.30
CA ALA A 54 30.31 109.10 -82.90
C ALA A 54 30.66 107.80 -83.64
N SER A 55 31.02 107.89 -84.93
CA SER A 55 31.44 106.75 -85.74
C SER A 55 32.75 106.12 -85.23
N ILE A 56 33.78 106.92 -84.94
CA ILE A 56 35.04 106.43 -84.36
C ILE A 56 34.81 105.78 -82.98
N ALA A 57 34.00 106.41 -82.12
CA ALA A 57 33.66 105.82 -80.82
C ALA A 57 32.93 104.47 -80.97
N HIS A 58 32.01 104.35 -81.92
CA HIS A 58 31.31 103.10 -82.21
C HIS A 58 32.25 102.01 -82.72
N LYS A 59 33.20 102.35 -83.60
CA LYS A 59 34.25 101.43 -84.06
C LYS A 59 35.10 100.89 -82.90
N VAL A 60 35.53 101.75 -81.97
CA VAL A 60 36.29 101.31 -80.77
C VAL A 60 35.46 100.34 -79.92
N ALA A 61 34.17 100.64 -79.70
CA ALA A 61 33.28 99.76 -78.95
C ALA A 61 33.10 98.39 -79.63
N ARG A 62 33.04 98.35 -80.97
CA ARG A 62 32.98 97.11 -81.75
C ARG A 62 34.29 96.31 -81.65
N SER A 63 35.45 96.95 -81.78
CA SER A 63 36.75 96.28 -81.60
C SER A 63 36.91 95.69 -80.21
N LYS A 64 36.49 96.40 -79.16
CA LYS A 64 36.47 95.88 -77.78
C LYS A 64 35.64 94.59 -77.68
N THR A 65 34.43 94.62 -78.23
CA THR A 65 33.50 93.48 -78.20
C THR A 65 34.06 92.30 -78.98
N ALA A 66 34.68 92.55 -80.15
CA ALA A 66 35.29 91.51 -80.96
C ALA A 66 36.47 90.84 -80.24
N LEU A 67 37.37 91.62 -79.62
CA LEU A 67 38.50 91.09 -78.84
C LEU A 67 38.03 90.28 -77.61
N ASP A 68 37.04 90.79 -76.86
CA ASP A 68 36.47 90.08 -75.71
C ASP A 68 35.81 88.76 -76.10
N ASN A 69 35.08 88.72 -77.22
CA ASN A 69 34.46 87.50 -77.72
C ASN A 69 35.48 86.42 -78.08
N VAL A 70 36.61 86.78 -78.71
CA VAL A 70 37.70 85.82 -79.00
C VAL A 70 38.26 85.22 -77.71
N GLY A 71 38.49 86.05 -76.67
CA GLY A 71 38.95 85.56 -75.36
C GLY A 71 37.93 84.63 -74.69
N LYS A 72 36.63 84.96 -74.77
CA LYS A 72 35.54 84.12 -74.24
C LYS A 72 35.44 82.77 -74.94
N GLU A 73 35.47 82.76 -76.27
CA GLU A 73 35.46 81.53 -77.07
C GLU A 73 36.68 80.66 -76.77
N LEU A 74 37.86 81.26 -76.67
CA LEU A 74 39.09 80.54 -76.32
C LEU A 74 38.99 79.89 -74.93
N VAL A 75 38.50 80.61 -73.92
CA VAL A 75 38.32 80.04 -72.58
C VAL A 75 37.27 78.93 -72.57
N ALA A 76 36.20 79.06 -73.35
CA ALA A 76 35.18 78.02 -73.50
C ALA A 76 35.78 76.74 -74.12
N ASP A 77 36.50 76.88 -75.25
CA ASP A 77 37.18 75.78 -75.93
C ASP A 77 38.21 75.09 -75.03
N LEU A 78 39.01 75.88 -74.29
CA LEU A 78 40.00 75.36 -73.34
C LEU A 78 39.36 74.60 -72.18
N LYS A 79 38.21 75.05 -71.65
CA LYS A 79 37.50 74.36 -70.55
C LYS A 79 36.88 73.03 -70.98
N GLU A 80 36.54 72.87 -72.26
CA GLU A 80 36.05 71.59 -72.78
C GLU A 80 37.14 70.50 -72.78
N ILE A 81 38.43 70.88 -72.80
CA ILE A 81 39.53 69.89 -72.78
C ILE A 81 39.58 69.15 -71.42
N PRO A 82 39.73 69.80 -70.24
CA PRO A 82 39.67 69.11 -68.94
C PRO A 82 38.37 68.34 -68.74
N LYS A 83 37.22 68.90 -69.14
CA LYS A 83 35.92 68.23 -69.03
C LYS A 83 35.89 66.91 -69.79
N LYS A 84 36.40 66.87 -71.03
CA LYS A 84 36.51 65.63 -71.82
C LYS A 84 37.51 64.64 -71.21
N ILE A 85 38.64 65.13 -70.71
CA ILE A 85 39.65 64.30 -70.03
C ILE A 85 39.04 63.63 -68.79
N ASP A 86 38.34 64.38 -67.94
CA ASP A 86 37.74 63.81 -66.73
C ASP A 86 36.60 62.84 -67.02
N ALA A 87 35.79 63.12 -68.04
CA ALA A 87 34.76 62.19 -68.51
C ALA A 87 35.37 60.87 -68.99
N GLU A 88 36.43 60.94 -69.81
CA GLU A 88 37.11 59.73 -70.31
C GLU A 88 37.83 58.97 -69.19
N ARG A 89 38.45 59.69 -68.24
CA ARG A 89 39.06 59.07 -67.06
C ARG A 89 38.04 58.34 -66.19
N LYS A 90 36.83 58.90 -66.04
CA LYS A 90 35.74 58.23 -65.32
C LYS A 90 35.29 56.98 -66.07
N ARG A 91 34.99 57.12 -67.37
CA ARG A 91 34.59 56.00 -68.22
C ARG A 91 35.59 54.85 -68.17
N MET A 92 36.89 55.18 -68.29
CA MET A 92 37.97 54.19 -68.23
C MET A 92 38.01 53.46 -66.88
N ARG A 93 37.89 54.16 -65.74
CA ARG A 93 37.83 53.51 -64.42
C ARG A 93 36.63 52.59 -64.29
N ASP A 94 35.44 53.09 -64.61
CA ASP A 94 34.19 52.34 -64.49
C ASP A 94 34.24 51.07 -65.38
N LEU A 95 34.83 51.17 -66.58
CA LEU A 95 35.01 50.03 -67.49
C LEU A 95 36.04 49.02 -66.98
N LEU A 96 37.18 49.49 -66.47
CA LEU A 96 38.21 48.60 -65.91
C LEU A 96 37.73 47.87 -64.66
N ASP A 97 36.93 48.51 -63.81
CA ASP A 97 36.30 47.86 -62.66
C ASP A 97 35.30 46.79 -63.11
N ALA A 98 34.45 47.09 -64.11
CA ALA A 98 33.52 46.11 -64.66
C ALA A 98 34.25 44.89 -65.26
N TRP A 99 35.34 45.11 -66.02
CA TRP A 99 36.14 44.02 -66.58
C TRP A 99 36.89 43.22 -65.51
N LYS A 100 37.38 43.86 -64.45
CA LYS A 100 37.98 43.17 -63.31
C LYS A 100 36.97 42.22 -62.66
N ASP A 101 35.74 42.68 -62.47
CA ASP A 101 34.66 41.87 -61.89
C ASP A 101 34.24 40.73 -62.84
N GLU A 102 34.12 40.99 -64.14
CA GLU A 102 33.85 39.99 -65.17
C GLU A 102 34.93 38.90 -65.21
N VAL A 103 36.21 39.28 -65.19
CA VAL A 103 37.35 38.34 -65.17
C VAL A 103 37.36 37.52 -63.88
N ARG A 104 36.95 38.10 -62.74
CA ARG A 104 36.93 37.41 -61.44
C ARG A 104 35.69 36.53 -61.25
N ALA A 105 34.60 36.78 -61.99
CA ALA A 105 33.33 36.10 -61.81
C ALA A 105 33.42 34.56 -61.88
N PRO A 106 34.09 33.93 -62.88
CA PRO A 106 34.20 32.46 -62.93
C PRO A 106 34.92 31.87 -61.71
N LEU A 107 35.93 32.56 -61.18
CA LEU A 107 36.65 32.10 -59.98
C LEU A 107 35.78 32.27 -58.72
N ASN A 108 34.97 33.34 -58.62
CA ASN A 108 34.02 33.49 -57.52
C ASN A 108 32.96 32.38 -57.54
N GLU A 109 32.43 32.05 -58.72
CA GLU A 109 31.47 30.97 -58.90
C GLU A 109 32.06 29.61 -58.51
N TRP A 110 33.30 29.33 -58.94
CA TRP A 110 34.00 28.11 -58.55
C TRP A 110 34.29 28.06 -57.04
N GLU A 111 34.79 29.14 -56.44
CA GLU A 111 35.07 29.21 -54.99
C GLU A 111 33.80 28.95 -54.17
N GLN A 112 32.65 29.49 -54.59
CA GLN A 112 31.36 29.25 -53.93
C GLN A 112 30.89 27.80 -54.13
N ALA A 113 30.94 27.29 -55.36
CA ALA A 113 30.54 25.91 -55.65
C ALA A 113 31.41 24.90 -54.88
N GLU A 114 32.70 25.18 -54.73
CA GLU A 114 33.65 24.36 -53.97
C GLU A 114 33.38 24.43 -52.47
N ALA A 115 33.11 25.62 -51.93
CA ALA A 115 32.69 25.78 -50.53
C ALA A 115 31.39 25.01 -50.24
N ASP A 116 30.40 25.09 -51.14
CA ASP A 116 29.13 24.37 -51.02
C ASP A 116 29.32 22.86 -51.14
N ARG A 117 30.24 22.40 -52.01
CA ARG A 117 30.61 20.98 -52.15
C ARG A 117 31.19 20.44 -50.84
N VAL A 118 32.22 21.10 -50.31
CA VAL A 118 32.84 20.74 -49.04
C VAL A 118 31.83 20.76 -47.88
N ALA A 119 31.00 21.80 -47.79
CA ALA A 119 29.98 21.91 -46.75
C ALA A 119 28.95 20.78 -46.82
N ARG A 120 28.53 20.37 -48.03
CA ARG A 120 27.61 19.26 -48.24
C ARG A 120 28.18 17.94 -47.72
N HIS A 121 29.44 17.63 -48.05
CA HIS A 121 30.10 16.42 -47.54
C HIS A 121 30.25 16.47 -46.03
N GLN A 122 30.70 17.60 -45.47
CA GLN A 122 30.85 17.74 -44.03
C GLN A 122 29.51 17.57 -43.29
N ALA A 123 28.43 18.17 -43.79
CA ALA A 123 27.08 18.03 -43.24
C ALA A 123 26.59 16.57 -43.29
N GLY A 124 26.87 15.86 -44.39
CA GLY A 124 26.56 14.43 -44.51
C GLY A 124 27.29 13.57 -43.47
N ILE A 125 28.60 13.81 -43.27
CA ILE A 125 29.40 13.13 -42.24
C ILE A 125 28.85 13.43 -40.84
N ASP A 126 28.53 14.69 -40.56
CA ASP A 126 28.03 15.09 -39.23
C ASP A 126 26.62 14.53 -38.97
N SER A 127 25.79 14.39 -39.99
CA SER A 127 24.50 13.70 -39.89
C SER A 127 24.68 12.22 -39.53
N MET A 128 25.64 11.52 -40.13
CA MET A 128 25.97 10.13 -39.75
C MET A 128 26.42 10.05 -38.28
N ARG A 129 27.27 10.99 -37.83
CA ARG A 129 27.71 11.04 -36.42
C ARG A 129 26.56 11.26 -35.45
N ALA A 130 25.63 12.16 -35.77
CA ALA A 130 24.48 12.44 -34.92
C ALA A 130 23.56 11.23 -34.77
N ASN A 131 23.30 10.50 -35.86
CA ASN A 131 22.44 9.32 -35.85
C ASN A 131 23.02 8.13 -35.07
N ALA A 132 24.32 8.13 -34.74
CA ALA A 132 24.91 7.14 -33.84
C ALA A 132 24.42 7.28 -32.38
N THR A 133 23.93 8.47 -31.99
CA THR A 133 23.50 8.75 -30.62
C THR A 133 22.04 8.38 -30.43
N LEU A 134 21.79 7.23 -29.81
CA LEU A 134 20.45 6.77 -29.47
C LEU A 134 19.88 7.53 -28.26
N GLY A 135 18.58 7.86 -28.32
CA GLY A 135 17.85 8.44 -27.20
C GLY A 135 17.51 7.42 -26.11
N GLU A 136 17.07 7.88 -24.94
CA GLU A 136 16.50 6.99 -23.92
C GLU A 136 15.17 6.40 -24.40
N GLY A 137 15.03 5.07 -24.32
CA GLY A 137 13.76 4.38 -24.60
C GLY A 137 13.64 3.70 -25.97
N GLU A 138 14.70 3.72 -26.78
CA GLU A 138 14.73 3.03 -28.08
C GLU A 138 14.57 1.50 -27.91
N SER A 139 13.69 0.90 -28.72
CA SER A 139 13.48 -0.57 -28.73
C SER A 139 14.52 -1.28 -29.60
N ALA A 140 14.75 -2.58 -29.35
CA ALA A 140 15.65 -3.38 -30.20
C ALA A 140 15.21 -3.35 -31.67
N ALA A 141 13.90 -3.36 -31.94
CA ALA A 141 13.36 -3.28 -33.29
C ALA A 141 13.71 -1.97 -34.02
N MET A 142 13.60 -0.82 -33.32
CA MET A 142 13.96 0.48 -33.89
C MET A 142 15.47 0.58 -34.16
N ILE A 143 16.31 0.06 -33.26
CA ILE A 143 17.75 0.05 -33.46
C ILE A 143 18.13 -0.84 -34.66
N ALA A 144 17.49 -2.00 -34.82
CA ALA A 144 17.69 -2.87 -35.98
C ALA A 144 17.28 -2.20 -37.30
N GLU A 145 16.17 -1.47 -37.31
CA GLU A 145 15.75 -0.68 -38.47
C GLU A 145 16.74 0.43 -38.80
N LEU A 146 17.27 1.14 -37.80
CA LEU A 146 18.29 2.17 -37.99
C LEU A 146 19.60 1.58 -38.55
N ILE A 147 20.02 0.40 -38.07
CA ILE A 147 21.15 -0.34 -38.63
C ILE A 147 20.91 -0.62 -40.12
N ALA A 148 19.75 -1.17 -40.47
CA ALA A 148 19.43 -1.49 -41.86
C ALA A 148 19.44 -0.25 -42.76
N HIS A 149 18.86 0.87 -42.30
CA HIS A 149 18.91 2.15 -43.01
C HIS A 149 20.35 2.63 -43.20
N THR A 150 21.18 2.55 -42.15
CA THR A 150 22.58 2.97 -42.20
C THR A 150 23.41 2.09 -43.14
N GLU A 151 23.17 0.78 -43.14
CA GLU A 151 23.81 -0.17 -44.06
C GLU A 151 23.43 0.12 -45.51
N ALA A 152 22.19 0.53 -45.79
CA ALA A 152 21.71 0.89 -47.11
C ALA A 152 22.29 2.20 -47.68
N VAL A 153 22.82 3.11 -46.84
CA VAL A 153 23.44 4.35 -47.32
C VAL A 153 24.75 4.04 -48.05
N GLU A 154 24.79 4.18 -49.36
CA GLU A 154 26.01 3.98 -50.14
C GLU A 154 26.99 5.13 -49.91
N VAL A 155 28.20 4.78 -49.46
CA VAL A 155 29.36 5.68 -49.49
C VAL A 155 30.20 5.21 -50.68
N GLY A 156 30.39 6.10 -51.64
CA GLY A 156 31.07 5.80 -52.89
C GLY A 156 31.70 7.06 -53.50
N PRO A 157 32.06 7.02 -54.79
CA PRO A 157 32.89 8.04 -55.43
C PRO A 157 32.35 9.47 -55.36
N ASP A 158 31.03 9.62 -55.22
CA ASP A 158 30.37 10.92 -55.08
C ASP A 158 30.78 11.68 -53.80
N TRP A 159 31.43 11.00 -52.83
CA TRP A 159 32.00 11.64 -51.64
C TRP A 159 33.41 12.19 -51.85
N GLU A 160 34.01 11.93 -53.01
CA GLU A 160 35.31 12.48 -53.42
C GLU A 160 36.39 12.27 -52.32
N GLU A 161 37.15 13.29 -51.93
CA GLU A 161 38.17 13.17 -50.89
C GLU A 161 37.63 12.84 -49.48
N PHE A 162 36.31 12.95 -49.29
CA PHE A 162 35.63 12.64 -48.03
C PHE A 162 35.16 11.18 -47.95
N GLU A 163 35.24 10.41 -49.05
CA GLU A 163 34.83 9.00 -49.10
C GLU A 163 35.46 8.15 -47.98
N PRO A 164 36.79 8.22 -47.71
CA PRO A 164 37.40 7.42 -46.65
C PRO A 164 36.88 7.78 -45.26
N GLU A 165 36.64 9.07 -45.00
CA GLU A 165 36.11 9.53 -43.72
C GLU A 165 34.64 9.13 -43.55
N ALA A 166 33.83 9.26 -44.60
CA ALA A 166 32.44 8.82 -44.60
C ALA A 166 32.33 7.30 -44.34
N HIS A 167 33.19 6.48 -44.94
CA HIS A 167 33.28 5.05 -44.64
C HIS A 167 33.65 4.79 -43.17
N ARG A 168 34.66 5.49 -42.66
CA ARG A 168 35.11 5.35 -41.27
C ARG A 168 34.00 5.70 -40.28
N VAL A 169 33.29 6.80 -40.53
CA VAL A 169 32.18 7.26 -39.67
C VAL A 169 31.00 6.31 -39.76
N LYS A 170 30.61 5.85 -40.95
CA LYS A 170 29.56 4.85 -41.12
C LYS A 170 29.90 3.55 -40.39
N ALA A 171 31.13 3.06 -40.49
CA ALA A 171 31.57 1.86 -39.79
C ALA A 171 31.47 2.03 -38.26
N ALA A 172 32.01 3.13 -37.72
CA ALA A 172 31.94 3.42 -36.29
C ALA A 172 30.49 3.54 -35.77
N MET A 173 29.62 4.17 -36.56
CA MET A 173 28.18 4.26 -36.26
C MET A 173 27.53 2.87 -36.20
N LEU A 174 27.78 2.01 -37.19
CA LEU A 174 27.23 0.65 -37.22
C LEU A 174 27.71 -0.18 -36.03
N ASP A 175 28.98 -0.07 -35.65
CA ASP A 175 29.52 -0.77 -34.49
C ASP A 175 28.82 -0.34 -33.19
N GLN A 176 28.64 0.97 -32.98
CA GLN A 176 27.93 1.51 -31.82
C GLN A 176 26.45 1.09 -31.78
N LEU A 177 25.77 1.09 -32.94
CA LEU A 177 24.38 0.66 -33.02
C LEU A 177 24.22 -0.85 -32.75
N ARG A 178 25.13 -1.68 -33.26
CA ARG A 178 25.14 -3.13 -33.01
C ARG A 178 25.39 -3.47 -31.54
N GLU A 179 26.30 -2.75 -30.89
CA GLU A 179 26.50 -2.87 -29.45
C GLU A 179 25.23 -2.51 -28.68
N SER A 180 24.60 -1.38 -29.05
CA SER A 180 23.35 -0.91 -28.43
C SER A 180 22.19 -1.88 -28.64
N LEU A 181 22.08 -2.48 -29.83
CA LEU A 181 21.10 -3.52 -30.16
C LEU A 181 21.27 -4.71 -29.23
N THR A 182 22.50 -5.22 -29.10
CA THR A 182 22.81 -6.36 -28.23
C THR A 182 22.40 -6.09 -26.78
N ILE A 183 22.67 -4.87 -26.29
CA ILE A 183 22.27 -4.44 -24.94
C ILE A 183 20.74 -4.40 -24.79
N GLN A 184 20.02 -3.87 -25.78
CA GLN A 184 18.56 -3.79 -25.71
C GLN A 184 17.86 -5.12 -25.89
N GLU A 185 18.30 -5.99 -26.79
CA GLU A 185 17.79 -7.35 -26.92
C GLU A 185 17.92 -8.12 -25.61
N LYS A 186 19.07 -7.98 -24.93
CA LYS A 186 19.28 -8.57 -23.61
C LYS A 186 18.31 -8.02 -22.58
N ARG A 187 18.11 -6.70 -22.52
CA ARG A 187 17.16 -6.09 -21.57
C ARG A 187 15.71 -6.48 -21.85
N GLU A 188 15.31 -6.56 -23.11
CA GLU A 188 13.95 -6.95 -23.50
C GLU A 188 13.70 -8.44 -23.20
N THR A 189 14.66 -9.32 -23.49
CA THR A 189 14.57 -10.74 -23.14
C THR A 189 14.53 -10.96 -21.63
N GLU A 190 15.38 -10.28 -20.86
CA GLU A 190 15.34 -10.31 -19.38
C GLU A 190 14.00 -9.81 -18.82
N ARG A 191 13.42 -8.75 -19.41
CA ARG A 191 12.08 -8.25 -19.01
C ARG A 191 10.98 -9.26 -19.32
N ALA A 192 10.99 -9.84 -20.52
CA ALA A 192 10.00 -10.84 -20.92
C ALA A 192 10.10 -12.12 -20.06
N GLU A 193 11.31 -12.56 -19.73
CA GLU A 193 11.51 -13.69 -18.82
C GLU A 193 11.02 -13.37 -17.41
N LEU A 194 11.32 -12.17 -16.90
CA LEU A 194 10.84 -11.72 -15.59
C LEU A 194 9.31 -11.66 -15.51
N GLU A 195 8.65 -11.19 -16.57
CA GLU A 195 7.19 -11.19 -16.67
C GLU A 195 6.62 -12.61 -16.70
N ARG A 196 7.23 -13.52 -17.46
CA ARG A 196 6.85 -14.94 -17.48
C ARG A 196 6.98 -15.57 -16.09
N LEU A 197 8.10 -15.35 -15.40
CA LEU A 197 8.33 -15.86 -14.06
C LEU A 197 7.33 -15.30 -13.05
N ARG A 198 6.95 -14.02 -13.16
CA ARG A 198 5.90 -13.42 -12.33
C ARG A 198 4.52 -14.04 -12.61
N ALA A 199 4.19 -14.26 -13.88
CA ALA A 199 2.92 -14.90 -14.26
C ALA A 199 2.86 -16.35 -13.74
N GLU A 200 3.95 -17.12 -13.87
CA GLU A 200 4.03 -18.48 -13.34
C GLU A 200 3.93 -18.50 -11.81
N ALA A 201 4.62 -17.60 -11.11
CA ALA A 201 4.52 -17.47 -9.66
C ALA A 201 3.09 -17.13 -9.21
N ALA A 202 2.41 -16.21 -9.89
CA ALA A 202 1.02 -15.86 -9.61
C ALA A 202 0.07 -17.05 -9.83
N GLN A 203 0.28 -17.84 -10.89
CA GLN A 203 -0.50 -19.06 -11.14
C GLN A 203 -0.27 -20.12 -10.07
N ARG A 204 0.98 -20.33 -9.64
CA ARG A 204 1.30 -21.26 -8.55
C ARG A 204 0.66 -20.82 -7.24
N GLU A 205 0.75 -19.54 -6.89
CA GLU A 205 0.11 -18.99 -5.69
C GLU A 205 -1.41 -19.15 -5.75
N GLN A 206 -2.02 -18.89 -6.91
CA GLN A 206 -3.46 -19.11 -7.10
C GLN A 206 -3.83 -20.59 -6.91
N LYS A 207 -3.10 -21.51 -7.52
CA LYS A 207 -3.33 -22.95 -7.36
C LYS A 207 -3.14 -23.39 -5.90
N GLU A 208 -2.11 -22.91 -5.22
CA GLU A 208 -1.88 -23.20 -3.80
C GLU A 208 -3.01 -22.66 -2.91
N ARG A 209 -3.55 -21.48 -3.23
CA ARG A 209 -4.72 -20.91 -2.57
C ARG A 209 -5.97 -21.76 -2.81
N GLU A 210 -6.23 -22.15 -4.05
CA GLU A 210 -7.35 -23.01 -4.42
C GLU A 210 -7.25 -24.39 -3.76
N GLU A 211 -6.06 -25.01 -3.76
CA GLU A 211 -5.81 -26.26 -3.05
C GLU A 211 -5.95 -26.12 -1.54
N ARG A 212 -5.50 -25.00 -0.94
CA ARG A 212 -5.69 -24.73 0.49
C ARG A 212 -7.17 -24.59 0.81
N ILE A 213 -7.92 -23.82 0.03
CA ILE A 213 -9.37 -23.69 0.18
C ILE A 213 -10.05 -25.05 0.03
N ALA A 214 -9.65 -25.88 -0.95
CA ALA A 214 -10.19 -27.21 -1.13
C ALA A 214 -9.87 -28.14 0.05
N ARG A 215 -8.62 -28.12 0.55
CA ARG A 215 -8.21 -28.88 1.75
C ARG A 215 -9.00 -28.42 2.98
N GLU A 216 -9.11 -27.12 3.21
CA GLU A 216 -9.89 -26.54 4.31
C GLU A 216 -11.38 -26.92 4.19
N ALA A 217 -11.96 -26.91 2.99
CA ALA A 217 -13.34 -27.31 2.77
C ALA A 217 -13.57 -28.81 3.04
N VAL A 218 -12.65 -29.68 2.61
CA VAL A 218 -12.70 -31.12 2.90
C VAL A 218 -12.54 -31.38 4.39
N GLU A 219 -11.57 -30.74 5.04
CA GLU A 219 -11.33 -30.90 6.47
C GLU A 219 -12.52 -30.38 7.28
N GLN A 220 -13.08 -29.22 6.91
CA GLN A 220 -14.28 -28.68 7.54
C GLN A 220 -15.48 -29.63 7.36
N ALA A 221 -15.68 -30.18 6.16
CA ALA A 221 -16.74 -31.16 5.92
C ALA A 221 -16.53 -32.46 6.74
N GLN A 222 -15.29 -32.91 6.90
CA GLN A 222 -14.96 -34.05 7.75
C GLN A 222 -15.21 -33.76 9.23
N ARG A 223 -14.78 -32.59 9.73
CA ARG A 223 -15.05 -32.17 11.11
C ARG A 223 -16.55 -32.03 11.37
N GLU A 224 -17.31 -31.46 10.44
CA GLU A 224 -18.77 -31.38 10.56
C GLU A 224 -19.44 -32.75 10.53
N ALA A 225 -18.98 -33.67 9.68
CA ALA A 225 -19.47 -35.04 9.64
C ALA A 225 -19.13 -35.82 10.92
N GLU A 226 -17.90 -35.67 11.45
CA GLU A 226 -17.47 -36.29 12.70
C GLU A 226 -18.22 -35.72 13.90
N GLN A 227 -18.43 -34.39 13.97
CA GLN A 227 -19.26 -33.76 15.00
C GLN A 227 -20.71 -34.25 14.94
N ARG A 228 -21.30 -34.41 13.74
CA ARG A 228 -22.65 -34.97 13.60
C ARG A 228 -22.70 -36.43 14.03
N ALA A 229 -21.72 -37.24 13.63
CA ALA A 229 -21.63 -38.64 14.02
C ALA A 229 -21.42 -38.79 15.54
N GLN A 230 -20.61 -37.93 16.16
CA GLN A 230 -20.39 -37.90 17.59
C GLN A 230 -21.66 -37.45 18.33
N ALA A 231 -22.33 -36.39 17.85
CA ALA A 231 -23.60 -35.95 18.43
C ALA A 231 -24.69 -37.02 18.33
N GLU A 232 -24.73 -37.79 17.24
CA GLU A 232 -25.65 -38.92 17.07
C GLU A 232 -25.30 -40.09 18.03
N ARG A 233 -24.01 -40.40 18.18
CA ARG A 233 -23.53 -41.39 19.16
C ARG A 233 -23.84 -40.98 20.59
N ASP A 234 -23.60 -39.73 20.95
CA ASP A 234 -23.89 -39.18 22.29
C ASP A 234 -25.40 -39.17 22.55
N ALA A 235 -26.21 -38.82 21.55
CA ALA A 235 -27.67 -38.90 21.64
C ALA A 235 -28.15 -40.35 21.81
N SER A 236 -27.54 -41.31 21.10
CA SER A 236 -27.86 -42.74 21.24
C SER A 236 -27.42 -43.28 22.59
N ALA A 237 -26.21 -42.96 23.04
CA ALA A 237 -25.68 -43.34 24.35
C ALA A 237 -26.53 -42.76 25.48
N LYS A 238 -27.00 -41.52 25.35
CA LYS A 238 -27.93 -40.91 26.29
C LYS A 238 -29.27 -41.64 26.33
N ARG A 239 -29.85 -42.00 25.17
CA ARG A 239 -31.09 -42.81 25.12
C ARG A 239 -30.91 -44.18 25.77
N GLU A 240 -29.77 -44.83 25.56
CA GLU A 240 -29.47 -46.13 26.17
C GLU A 240 -29.23 -46.02 27.68
N ALA A 241 -28.55 -44.96 28.13
CA ALA A 241 -28.35 -44.66 29.55
C ALA A 241 -29.68 -44.33 30.24
N ASP A 242 -30.55 -43.53 29.62
CA ASP A 242 -31.90 -43.21 30.12
C ASP A 242 -32.77 -44.48 30.20
N ALA A 243 -32.67 -45.38 29.20
CA ALA A 243 -33.36 -46.67 29.21
C ALA A 243 -32.84 -47.62 30.29
N LYS A 244 -31.52 -47.68 30.50
CA LYS A 244 -30.91 -48.47 31.59
C LYS A 244 -31.26 -47.91 32.96
N ALA A 245 -31.21 -46.60 33.16
CA ALA A 245 -31.64 -45.96 34.40
C ALA A 245 -33.12 -46.25 34.68
N ALA A 246 -33.99 -46.20 33.67
CA ALA A 246 -35.40 -46.58 33.81
C ALA A 246 -35.59 -48.07 34.14
N ALA A 247 -34.76 -48.97 33.60
CA ALA A 247 -34.78 -50.39 33.92
C ALA A 247 -34.26 -50.68 35.34
N GLU A 248 -33.16 -50.04 35.75
CA GLU A 248 -32.61 -50.14 37.11
C GLU A 248 -33.59 -49.62 38.15
N GLN A 249 -34.29 -48.50 37.88
CA GLN A 249 -35.34 -48.02 38.78
C GLN A 249 -36.49 -49.01 38.93
N ARG A 250 -36.90 -49.67 37.85
CA ARG A 250 -37.92 -50.74 37.90
C ARG A 250 -37.44 -51.96 38.68
N GLU A 251 -36.18 -52.36 38.51
CA GLU A 251 -35.59 -53.48 39.25
C GLU A 251 -35.47 -53.17 40.75
N LEU A 252 -35.06 -51.94 41.10
CA LEU A 252 -35.00 -51.48 42.48
C LEU A 252 -36.39 -51.46 43.13
N GLN A 253 -37.41 -51.01 42.39
CA GLN A 253 -38.79 -50.98 42.85
C GLN A 253 -39.34 -52.39 43.11
N LEU A 254 -39.07 -53.34 42.21
CA LEU A 254 -39.43 -54.75 42.39
C LEU A 254 -38.69 -55.40 43.57
N LYS A 255 -37.41 -55.08 43.79
CA LYS A 255 -36.66 -55.56 44.97
C LYS A 255 -37.22 -55.01 46.28
N LEU A 256 -37.61 -53.73 46.32
CA LEU A 256 -38.24 -53.12 47.48
C LEU A 256 -39.60 -53.76 47.79
N GLU A 257 -40.40 -54.08 46.77
CA GLU A 257 -41.67 -54.80 46.96
C GLU A 257 -41.44 -56.23 47.48
N ALA A 258 -40.42 -56.94 46.97
CA ALA A 258 -40.06 -58.28 47.43
C ALA A 258 -39.51 -58.29 48.87
N GLU A 259 -38.74 -57.27 49.27
CA GLU A 259 -38.25 -57.13 50.65
C GLU A 259 -39.39 -56.80 51.61
N GLN A 260 -40.36 -55.98 51.18
CA GLN A 260 -41.55 -55.67 51.98
C GLN A 260 -42.49 -56.87 52.12
N SER A 261 -42.62 -57.73 51.11
CA SER A 261 -43.39 -58.98 51.23
C SER A 261 -42.69 -59.99 52.15
N ALA A 262 -41.36 -60.13 52.05
CA ALA A 262 -40.59 -61.02 52.92
C ALA A 262 -40.63 -60.58 54.40
N ARG A 263 -40.60 -59.28 54.68
CA ARG A 263 -40.79 -58.76 56.05
C ARG A 263 -42.18 -59.05 56.63
N ARG A 264 -43.24 -58.97 55.81
CA ARG A 264 -44.61 -59.31 56.24
C ARG A 264 -44.77 -60.80 56.54
N GLU A 265 -44.12 -61.67 55.77
CA GLU A 265 -44.12 -63.12 56.03
C GLU A 265 -43.35 -63.48 57.30
N LEU A 266 -42.21 -62.82 57.55
CA LEU A 266 -41.41 -63.03 58.77
C LEU A 266 -42.13 -62.55 60.04
N GLU A 267 -42.82 -61.41 59.98
CA GLU A 267 -43.64 -60.91 61.11
C GLU A 267 -44.88 -61.79 61.38
N ALA A 268 -45.45 -62.42 60.34
CA ALA A 268 -46.55 -63.36 60.50
C ALA A 268 -46.09 -64.68 61.14
N GLN A 269 -44.90 -65.18 60.80
CA GLN A 269 -44.31 -66.36 61.43
C GLN A 269 -43.94 -66.12 62.90
N GLN A 270 -43.37 -64.96 63.23
CA GLN A 270 -43.02 -64.62 64.62
C GLN A 270 -44.26 -64.48 65.52
N ARG A 271 -45.39 -63.98 65.00
CA ARG A 271 -46.65 -63.95 65.78
C ARG A 271 -47.26 -65.35 66.01
N ALA A 272 -47.06 -66.29 65.08
CA ALA A 272 -47.52 -67.66 65.25
C ALA A 272 -46.71 -68.42 66.31
N GLU A 273 -45.39 -68.25 66.34
CA GLU A 273 -44.50 -68.87 67.33
C GLU A 273 -44.69 -68.29 68.75
N GLN A 274 -45.00 -67.00 68.87
CA GLN A 274 -45.31 -66.36 70.16
C GLN A 274 -46.65 -66.84 70.74
N ALA A 275 -47.64 -67.12 69.89
CA ALA A 275 -48.96 -67.62 70.32
C ALA A 275 -48.92 -69.08 70.79
N GLU A 276 -48.01 -69.91 70.27
CA GLU A 276 -47.82 -71.30 70.68
C GLU A 276 -47.12 -71.39 72.06
N ARG A 277 -46.12 -70.54 72.31
CA ARG A 277 -45.43 -70.44 73.61
C ARG A 277 -46.32 -69.93 74.74
N ASP A 278 -47.25 -69.01 74.46
CA ASP A 278 -48.21 -68.51 75.46
C ASP A 278 -49.31 -69.55 75.79
N ALA A 279 -49.61 -70.48 74.87
CA ALA A 279 -50.55 -71.58 75.11
C ALA A 279 -49.95 -72.69 76.00
N GLU A 280 -48.66 -73.02 75.82
CA GLU A 280 -47.95 -73.99 76.67
C GLU A 280 -47.69 -73.48 78.09
N ALA A 281 -47.38 -72.19 78.25
CA ALA A 281 -47.16 -71.57 79.56
C ALA A 281 -48.44 -71.54 80.42
N LYS A 282 -49.62 -71.36 79.82
CA LYS A 282 -50.91 -71.42 80.53
C LYS A 282 -51.33 -72.84 80.94
N ALA A 283 -50.98 -73.86 80.15
CA ALA A 283 -51.30 -75.26 80.47
C ALA A 283 -50.47 -75.80 81.66
N GLN A 284 -49.20 -75.39 81.79
CA GLN A 284 -48.35 -75.81 82.92
C GLN A 284 -48.69 -75.06 84.22
N ALA A 285 -49.10 -73.79 84.15
CA ALA A 285 -49.52 -73.03 85.32
C ALA A 285 -50.84 -73.56 85.95
N ALA A 286 -51.77 -74.07 85.13
CA ALA A 286 -53.02 -74.65 85.62
C ALA A 286 -52.83 -76.03 86.31
N ALA A 287 -51.87 -76.84 85.86
CA ALA A 287 -51.57 -78.15 86.46
C ALA A 287 -50.81 -78.08 87.80
N ALA A 288 -50.05 -77.00 88.03
CA ALA A 288 -49.31 -76.77 89.27
C ALA A 288 -50.22 -76.24 90.41
N ALA A 289 -51.21 -75.41 90.09
CA ALA A 289 -52.15 -74.84 91.07
C ALA A 289 -53.15 -75.86 91.65
N GLU A 290 -53.46 -76.94 90.92
CA GLU A 290 -54.38 -78.00 91.37
C GLU A 290 -53.71 -78.96 92.38
N ARG A 291 -52.42 -79.29 92.19
CA ARG A 291 -51.67 -80.18 93.10
C ARG A 291 -51.32 -79.53 94.44
N GLN A 292 -51.10 -78.22 94.45
CA GLN A 292 -50.79 -77.48 95.68
C GLN A 292 -52.00 -77.41 96.63
N ARG A 293 -53.22 -77.26 96.10
CA ARG A 293 -54.46 -77.19 96.91
C ARG A 293 -54.81 -78.51 97.62
N GLN A 294 -54.43 -79.66 97.05
CA GLN A 294 -54.69 -80.97 97.65
C GLN A 294 -53.68 -81.34 98.74
N ALA A 295 -52.45 -80.83 98.67
CA ALA A 295 -51.42 -81.06 99.69
C ALA A 295 -51.64 -80.21 100.96
N ASP A 296 -52.11 -78.97 100.82
CA ASP A 296 -52.29 -78.05 101.95
C ASP A 296 -53.54 -78.37 102.81
N GLU A 297 -54.58 -78.98 102.24
CA GLU A 297 -55.79 -79.37 102.97
C GLU A 297 -55.56 -80.63 103.85
N GLN A 298 -54.81 -81.60 103.35
CA GLN A 298 -54.51 -82.84 104.08
C GLN A 298 -53.58 -82.60 105.27
N ALA A 299 -52.64 -81.65 105.16
CA ALA A 299 -51.71 -81.28 106.22
C ALA A 299 -52.37 -80.51 107.38
N ARG A 300 -53.54 -79.88 107.17
CA ARG A 300 -54.28 -79.15 108.22
C ARG A 300 -55.03 -80.10 109.16
N ILE A 301 -55.64 -81.16 108.62
CA ILE A 301 -56.46 -82.13 109.38
C ILE A 301 -55.60 -82.97 110.34
N GLU A 302 -54.37 -83.35 109.96
CA GLU A 302 -53.48 -84.15 110.81
C GLU A 302 -52.87 -83.36 112.00
N ARG A 303 -52.66 -82.05 111.86
CA ARG A 303 -52.10 -81.22 112.94
C ARG A 303 -53.14 -80.91 114.02
N GLU A 304 -54.41 -80.80 113.66
CA GLU A 304 -55.48 -80.50 114.61
C GLU A 304 -55.88 -81.70 115.49
N ALA A 305 -55.72 -82.93 114.99
CA ALA A 305 -56.00 -84.15 115.75
C ALA A 305 -54.95 -84.43 116.84
N LYS A 306 -53.66 -84.16 116.57
CA LYS A 306 -52.57 -84.40 117.53
C LYS A 306 -52.55 -83.39 118.71
N ALA A 307 -53.04 -82.17 118.50
CA ALA A 307 -53.07 -81.15 119.55
C ALA A 307 -54.15 -81.39 120.62
N ARG A 308 -55.27 -82.05 120.28
CA ARG A 308 -56.39 -82.31 121.20
C ARG A 308 -56.17 -83.51 122.13
N GLU A 309 -55.31 -84.46 121.75
CA GLU A 309 -54.95 -85.63 122.58
C GLU A 309 -53.89 -85.27 123.64
N ALA A 310 -52.94 -84.40 123.31
CA ALA A 310 -51.88 -83.98 124.24
C ALA A 310 -52.41 -83.13 125.41
N ASP A 311 -53.40 -82.26 125.17
CA ASP A 311 -53.97 -81.37 126.19
C ASP A 311 -54.83 -82.13 127.24
N LYS A 312 -55.47 -83.24 126.85
CA LYS A 312 -56.22 -84.11 127.77
C LYS A 312 -55.31 -84.88 128.72
N ALA A 313 -54.18 -85.38 128.21
CA ALA A 313 -53.20 -86.12 129.02
C ALA A 313 -52.51 -85.23 130.05
N HIS A 314 -52.17 -83.99 129.67
CA HIS A 314 -51.53 -83.04 130.58
C HIS A 314 -52.43 -82.65 131.77
N LYS A 315 -53.71 -82.37 131.50
CA LYS A 315 -54.68 -82.00 132.54
C LYS A 315 -54.96 -83.13 133.52
N ALA A 316 -55.03 -84.38 133.05
CA ALA A 316 -55.22 -85.55 133.90
C ALA A 316 -54.02 -85.79 134.84
N LYS A 317 -52.79 -85.60 134.35
CA LYS A 317 -51.56 -85.76 135.14
C LYS A 317 -51.49 -84.78 136.31
N VAL A 318 -51.72 -83.49 136.03
CA VAL A 318 -51.63 -82.42 137.06
C VAL A 318 -52.70 -82.57 138.14
N MET A 319 -53.93 -82.98 137.77
CA MET A 319 -54.96 -83.30 138.76
C MET A 319 -54.61 -84.53 139.61
N GLY A 320 -53.93 -85.52 139.02
CA GLY A 320 -53.45 -86.71 139.72
C GLY A 320 -52.41 -86.38 140.78
N GLU A 321 -51.41 -85.57 140.43
CA GLU A 321 -50.35 -85.13 141.35
C GLU A 321 -50.90 -84.30 142.52
N ALA A 322 -51.85 -83.38 142.25
CA ALA A 322 -52.52 -82.62 143.30
C ALA A 322 -53.33 -83.51 144.25
N LYS A 323 -53.94 -84.59 143.74
CA LYS A 323 -54.66 -85.57 144.56
C LYS A 323 -53.71 -86.33 145.48
N GLU A 324 -52.57 -86.81 144.95
CA GLU A 324 -51.57 -87.54 145.75
C GLU A 324 -50.96 -86.66 146.86
N ALA A 325 -50.65 -85.39 146.57
CA ALA A 325 -50.14 -84.45 147.58
C ALA A 325 -51.13 -84.19 148.72
N LEU A 326 -52.44 -84.25 148.47
CA LEU A 326 -53.45 -84.16 149.52
C LEU A 326 -53.54 -85.45 150.34
N MET A 327 -53.33 -86.62 149.72
CA MET A 327 -53.38 -87.91 150.42
C MET A 327 -52.28 -88.07 151.47
N SER A 328 -51.13 -87.38 151.35
CA SER A 328 -50.07 -87.42 152.36
C SER A 328 -50.44 -86.72 153.69
N MET A 329 -51.61 -86.05 153.77
CA MET A 329 -52.09 -85.37 154.98
C MET A 329 -53.13 -86.18 155.78
N ASN A 330 -53.14 -87.51 155.64
CA ASN A 330 -54.00 -88.44 156.39
C ASN A 330 -55.52 -88.31 156.09
N ILE A 331 -55.86 -87.96 154.85
CA ILE A 331 -57.23 -87.81 154.34
C ILE A 331 -57.55 -88.92 153.31
N THR A 332 -58.81 -89.35 153.21
CA THR A 332 -59.23 -90.44 152.32
C THR A 332 -59.22 -90.03 150.84
N GLU A 333 -58.95 -90.99 149.94
CA GLU A 333 -58.82 -90.75 148.50
C GLU A 333 -60.07 -90.12 147.87
N GLU A 334 -61.27 -90.52 148.31
CA GLU A 334 -62.52 -89.95 147.83
C GLU A 334 -62.64 -88.45 148.16
N LEU A 335 -62.22 -88.06 149.37
CA LEU A 335 -62.26 -86.66 149.79
C LEU A 335 -61.19 -85.84 149.08
N ALA A 336 -59.98 -86.38 148.90
CA ALA A 336 -58.91 -85.73 148.13
C ALA A 336 -59.33 -85.46 146.68
N LYS A 337 -59.96 -86.44 146.01
CA LYS A 337 -60.51 -86.29 144.66
C LYS A 337 -61.61 -85.22 144.60
N ALA A 338 -62.52 -85.21 145.57
CA ALA A 338 -63.60 -84.21 145.63
C ALA A 338 -63.07 -82.78 145.79
N ILE A 339 -62.02 -82.60 146.61
CA ILE A 339 -61.35 -81.30 146.81
C ILE A 339 -60.66 -80.84 145.52
N VAL A 340 -59.84 -81.68 144.88
CA VAL A 340 -59.17 -81.34 143.61
C VAL A 340 -60.19 -80.98 142.53
N LEU A 341 -61.31 -81.71 142.46
CA LEU A 341 -62.37 -81.44 141.49
C LEU A 341 -63.10 -80.12 141.76
N LYS A 342 -63.40 -79.78 143.02
CA LYS A 342 -64.00 -78.49 143.38
C LYS A 342 -63.06 -77.31 143.10
N ILE A 343 -61.75 -77.47 143.32
CA ILE A 343 -60.75 -76.45 142.97
C ILE A 343 -60.61 -76.31 141.45
N ALA A 344 -60.55 -77.42 140.70
CA ALA A 344 -60.52 -77.39 139.23
C ALA A 344 -61.78 -76.74 138.63
N ARG A 345 -62.94 -76.92 139.27
CA ARG A 345 -64.23 -76.28 138.91
C ARG A 345 -64.40 -74.86 139.45
N ARG A 346 -63.39 -74.32 140.16
CA ARG A 346 -63.41 -72.97 140.78
C ARG A 346 -64.54 -72.75 141.79
N GLU A 347 -65.04 -73.83 142.40
CA GLU A 347 -66.09 -73.75 143.43
C GLU A 347 -65.53 -73.39 144.81
N ILE A 348 -64.20 -73.38 144.98
CA ILE A 348 -63.50 -72.87 146.16
C ILE A 348 -62.95 -71.47 145.83
N PRO A 349 -63.49 -70.39 146.41
CA PRO A 349 -63.03 -69.03 146.13
C PRO A 349 -61.54 -68.85 146.47
N ASN A 350 -60.83 -68.08 145.64
CA ASN A 350 -59.43 -67.68 145.82
C ASN A 350 -58.36 -68.80 145.75
N VAL A 351 -58.69 -69.99 145.23
CA VAL A 351 -57.74 -71.09 144.95
C VAL A 351 -57.97 -71.66 143.54
N THR A 352 -56.91 -71.88 142.76
CA THR A 352 -56.98 -72.41 141.38
C THR A 352 -55.89 -73.42 141.09
N ILE A 353 -56.20 -74.48 140.33
CA ILE A 353 -55.21 -75.41 139.77
C ILE A 353 -54.72 -74.85 138.44
N THR A 354 -53.41 -74.68 138.31
CA THR A 354 -52.74 -74.31 137.06
C THR A 354 -52.34 -75.60 136.34
N PHE A 355 -52.78 -75.77 135.09
CA PHE A 355 -52.50 -76.96 134.28
C PHE A 355 -51.22 -76.83 133.47
#